data_AF-V2XTV8-F1
#
_entry.id   AF-V2XTV8-F1
#
_cell.length_a   1.000
_cell.length_b   1.000
_cell.length_c   1.000
_cell.angle_alpha   90.00
_cell.angle_beta   90.00
_cell.angle_gamma   90.00
#
_symmetry.space_group_name_H-M   'P 1'
#
loop_
_entity.id
_entity.type
_entity.pdbx_description
1 polymer ?
#
loop_
_entity_poly.entity_id
_entity_poly.type
_entity_poly.pdbx_seq_one_letter_code
_entity_poly.pdbx_strand_id
1 'polypeptide(L)'
;MKLLKQNKKHVDEYITDFHLLAIDSEYDDKALIDHFLAGLHPALLKSCLLQPDQPNTIEGWYNRARKYNNAWLTMMAITGGERTKKTPKTETKVN
;
A
#
# COMPACT_ATOMS: atom_id res chain seq x y z
N MET A 1 -2.88 8.49 -17.62
CA MET A 1 -1.75 7.83 -16.93
C MET A 1 -2.07 6.35 -16.69
N LYS A 2 -1.08 5.44 -16.76
CA LYS A 2 -1.30 4.01 -16.47
C LYS A 2 -1.47 3.82 -14.96
N LEU A 3 -2.45 3.01 -14.53
CA LEU A 3 -2.62 2.66 -13.12
C LEU A 3 -1.44 1.80 -12.65
N LEU A 4 -0.52 2.42 -11.93
CA LEU A 4 0.59 1.74 -11.27
C LEU A 4 0.08 1.09 -9.99
N LYS A 5 0.51 -0.15 -9.69
CA LYS A 5 0.17 -0.83 -8.44
C LYS A 5 1.43 -1.05 -7.62
N GLN A 6 1.39 -0.66 -6.34
CA GLN A 6 2.47 -0.87 -5.38
C GLN A 6 2.77 -2.37 -5.19
N ASN A 7 1.74 -3.23 -5.14
CA ASN A 7 1.87 -4.67 -4.88
C ASN A 7 2.69 -4.95 -3.60
N LYS A 8 3.79 -5.71 -3.72
CA LYS A 8 4.74 -6.02 -2.64
C LYS A 8 6.00 -5.15 -2.68
N LYS A 9 6.06 -4.16 -3.58
CA LYS A 9 7.20 -3.25 -3.68
C LYS A 9 7.25 -2.31 -2.48
N HIS A 10 8.45 -1.82 -2.18
CA HIS A 10 8.62 -0.75 -1.22
C HIS A 10 7.87 0.51 -1.71
N VAL A 11 7.31 1.29 -0.78
CA VAL A 11 6.56 2.50 -1.14
C VAL A 11 7.44 3.52 -1.88
N ASP A 12 8.74 3.59 -1.57
CA ASP A 12 9.66 4.51 -2.26
C ASP A 12 9.82 4.18 -3.73
N GLU A 13 10.00 2.90 -4.09
CA GLU A 13 10.05 2.49 -5.49
C GLU A 13 8.75 2.83 -6.22
N TYR A 14 7.61 2.60 -5.56
CA TYR A 14 6.30 2.95 -6.10
C TYR A 14 6.14 4.47 -6.30
N ILE A 15 6.59 5.29 -5.34
CA ILE A 15 6.55 6.75 -5.45
C ILE A 15 7.43 7.23 -6.60
N THR A 16 8.65 6.71 -6.74
CA THR A 16 9.54 7.09 -7.85
C THR A 16 8.94 6.74 -9.21
N ASP A 17 8.45 5.50 -9.37
CA ASP A 17 7.78 5.04 -10.60
C ASP A 17 6.54 5.91 -10.91
N PHE A 18 5.74 6.24 -9.89
CA PHE A 18 4.56 7.09 -10.04
C PHE A 18 4.93 8.52 -10.41
N HIS A 19 5.96 9.09 -9.78
CA HIS A 19 6.40 10.46 -10.02
C HIS A 19 6.90 10.63 -11.46
N LEU A 20 7.66 9.66 -11.99
CA LEU A 20 8.09 9.66 -13.39
C LEU A 20 6.89 9.65 -14.35
N LEU A 21 5.87 8.84 -14.07
CA LEU A 21 4.64 8.83 -14.87
C LEU A 21 3.82 10.11 -14.74
N ALA A 22 3.94 10.81 -13.60
CA ALA A 22 3.16 12.00 -13.29
C ALA A 22 3.74 13.24 -13.96
N ILE A 23 5.08 13.30 -14.10
CA ILE A 23 5.78 14.38 -14.81
C ILE A 23 5.29 14.50 -16.25
N ASP A 24 5.10 13.37 -16.93
CA ASP A 24 4.58 13.32 -18.30
C ASP A 24 3.05 13.49 -18.38
N SER A 25 2.37 13.70 -17.25
CA SER A 25 0.93 13.88 -17.17
C SER A 25 0.56 15.33 -16.90
N GLU A 26 -0.40 15.87 -17.65
CA GLU A 26 -1.00 17.19 -17.39
C GLU A 26 -2.03 17.15 -16.24
N TYR A 27 -1.88 16.23 -15.29
CA TYR A 27 -2.85 16.04 -14.22
C TYR A 27 -2.67 17.03 -13.08
N ASP A 28 -3.81 17.45 -12.50
CA ASP A 28 -3.83 18.23 -11.27
C ASP A 28 -3.59 17.35 -10.04
N ASP A 29 -3.30 17.99 -8.91
CA ASP A 29 -3.03 17.29 -7.65
C ASP A 29 -4.17 16.34 -7.24
N LYS A 30 -5.42 16.70 -7.51
CA LYS A 30 -6.57 15.84 -7.20
C LYS A 30 -6.54 14.54 -8.00
N ALA A 31 -6.37 14.63 -9.31
CA ALA A 31 -6.26 13.45 -10.17
C ALA A 31 -5.03 12.61 -9.81
N LEU A 32 -3.89 13.25 -9.51
CA LEU A 32 -2.69 12.55 -9.06
C LEU A 32 -2.91 11.81 -7.74
N ILE A 33 -3.58 12.44 -6.76
CA ILE A 33 -3.91 11.82 -5.47
C ILE A 33 -4.82 10.61 -5.69
N ASP A 34 -5.89 10.75 -6.47
CA ASP A 34 -6.82 9.65 -6.73
C ASP A 34 -6.11 8.47 -7.40
N HIS A 35 -5.28 8.74 -8.41
CA HIS A 35 -4.46 7.72 -9.07
C HIS A 35 -3.44 7.07 -8.12
N PHE A 36 -2.78 7.86 -7.28
CA PHE A 36 -1.79 7.36 -6.32
C PHE A 36 -2.42 6.46 -5.28
N LEU A 37 -3.54 6.88 -4.69
CA LEU A 37 -4.27 6.12 -3.68
C LEU A 37 -4.86 4.82 -4.24
N ALA A 38 -5.37 4.84 -5.47
CA ALA A 38 -5.88 3.66 -6.15
C ALA A 38 -4.80 2.59 -6.42
N GLY A 39 -3.53 3.01 -6.53
CA GLY A 39 -2.40 2.11 -6.74
C GLY A 39 -1.75 1.58 -5.45
N LEU A 40 -2.02 2.18 -4.29
CA LEU A 40 -1.47 1.75 -3.00
C LEU A 40 -2.01 0.39 -2.57
N HIS A 41 -1.21 -0.32 -1.77
CA HIS A 41 -1.66 -1.57 -1.16
C HIS A 41 -2.82 -1.28 -0.17
N PRO A 42 -3.95 -2.04 -0.19
CA PRO A 42 -5.14 -1.72 0.61
C PRO A 42 -4.89 -1.56 2.11
N ALA A 43 -4.00 -2.37 2.69
CA ALA A 43 -3.63 -2.26 4.11
C ALA A 43 -2.89 -0.94 4.41
N LEU A 44 -1.97 -0.50 3.54
CA LEU A 44 -1.27 0.76 3.68
C LEU A 44 -2.20 1.95 3.42
N LEU A 45 -3.05 1.85 2.39
CA LEU A 45 -4.09 2.84 2.08
C LEU A 45 -5.00 3.07 3.28
N LYS A 46 -5.47 1.99 3.93
CA LYS A 46 -6.32 2.10 5.12
C LYS A 46 -5.64 2.90 6.24
N SER A 47 -4.37 2.61 6.55
CA SER A 47 -3.60 3.39 7.53
C SER A 47 -3.47 4.85 7.14
N CYS A 48 -3.27 5.13 5.85
CA CYS A 48 -3.19 6.48 5.33
C CYS A 48 -4.55 7.20 5.38
N LEU A 49 -5.70 6.54 5.19
CA LEU A 49 -7.02 7.19 5.25
C LEU A 49 -7.52 7.41 6.68
N LEU A 50 -7.08 6.59 7.63
CA LEU A 50 -7.55 6.63 9.03
C LEU A 50 -7.08 7.86 9.82
N GLN A 51 -6.09 8.63 9.35
CA GLN A 51 -5.67 9.83 10.09
C GLN A 51 -6.47 11.07 9.65
N PRO A 52 -6.85 11.96 10.58
CA PRO A 52 -7.70 13.11 10.30
C PRO A 52 -7.01 14.22 9.49
N ASP A 53 -5.68 14.28 9.49
CA ASP A 53 -4.84 15.31 8.85
C ASP A 53 -4.53 14.99 7.37
N GLN A 54 -5.57 14.69 6.57
CA GLN A 54 -5.38 14.28 5.19
C GLN A 54 -4.72 15.38 4.34
N PRO A 55 -3.59 15.08 3.67
CA PRO A 55 -2.93 16.05 2.81
C PRO A 55 -3.80 16.44 1.61
N ASN A 56 -3.64 17.67 1.14
CA ASN A 56 -4.28 18.18 -0.08
C ASN A 56 -3.33 18.20 -1.29
N THR A 57 -2.05 17.88 -1.11
CA THR A 57 -1.04 17.79 -2.17
C THR A 57 -0.54 16.35 -2.31
N ILE A 58 -0.14 15.98 -3.53
CA ILE A 58 0.41 14.66 -3.80
C ILE A 58 1.68 14.38 -2.98
N GLU A 59 2.54 15.38 -2.77
CA GLU A 59 3.75 15.27 -1.97
C GLU A 59 3.45 14.94 -0.50
N GLY A 60 2.40 15.54 0.07
CA GLY A 60 1.95 15.21 1.41
C GLY A 60 1.50 13.75 1.53
N TRP A 61 0.85 13.22 0.48
CA TRP A 61 0.49 11.80 0.41
C TRP A 61 1.70 10.89 0.27
N TYR A 62 2.76 11.29 -0.44
CA TYR A 62 4.01 10.54 -0.50
C TYR A 62 4.66 10.40 0.88
N ASN A 63 4.80 11.51 1.59
CA ASN A 63 5.38 11.52 2.94
C ASN A 63 4.56 10.70 3.93
N ARG A 64 3.23 10.78 3.82
CA ARG A 64 2.32 9.98 4.63
C ARG A 64 2.44 8.49 4.33
N ALA A 65 2.48 8.10 3.06
CA ALA A 65 2.65 6.70 2.66
C ALA A 65 3.99 6.14 3.15
N ARG A 66 5.09 6.91 3.05
CA ARG A 66 6.40 6.58 3.65
C ARG A 66 6.32 6.36 5.16
N LYS A 67 5.67 7.27 5.89
CA LYS A 67 5.52 7.19 7.34
C LYS A 67 4.88 5.88 7.80
N TYR A 68 3.86 5.40 7.09
CA TYR A 68 3.14 4.18 7.46
C TYR A 68 3.68 2.90 6.81
N ASN A 69 4.59 3.00 5.84
CA ASN A 69 5.14 1.85 5.15
C ASN A 69 5.88 0.89 6.09
N ASN A 70 6.66 1.39 7.06
CA ASN A 70 7.35 0.53 8.03
C ASN A 70 6.37 -0.26 8.90
N ALA A 71 5.30 0.38 9.39
CA ALA A 71 4.26 -0.29 10.16
C ALA A 71 3.53 -1.35 9.33
N TRP A 72 3.26 -1.05 8.05
CA TRP A 72 2.68 -2.00 7.11
C TRP A 72 3.61 -3.19 6.81
N LEU A 73 4.91 -2.97 6.59
CA LEU A 73 5.90 -4.02 6.37
C LEU A 73 6.01 -4.94 7.59
N THR A 74 6.04 -4.36 8.81
CA THR A 74 6.00 -5.13 10.06
C THR A 74 4.71 -5.96 10.17
N MET A 75 3.55 -5.38 9.88
CA MET A 75 2.28 -6.11 9.87
C MET A 75 2.29 -7.24 8.83
N MET A 76 2.82 -7.00 7.63
CA MET A 76 2.96 -8.03 6.60
C MET A 76 3.90 -9.15 7.01
N ALA A 77 4.99 -8.85 7.73
CA ALA A 77 5.90 -9.87 8.25
C ALA A 77 5.21 -10.74 9.32
N ILE A 78 4.45 -10.13 10.23
CA ILE A 78 3.69 -10.83 11.27
C ILE A 78 2.58 -11.70 10.64
N THR A 79 1.67 -11.08 9.88
CA THR A 79 0.51 -11.76 9.28
C THR A 79 0.91 -12.67 8.12
N GLY A 80 2.05 -12.42 7.47
CA GLY A 80 2.64 -13.28 6.44
C GLY A 80 3.19 -14.58 7.01
N GLY A 81 3.74 -14.55 8.24
CA GLY A 81 4.16 -15.75 8.97
C GLY A 81 3.00 -16.60 9.49
N GLU A 82 1.82 -16.01 9.71
CA GLU A 82 0.64 -16.73 10.19
C GLU A 82 -0.04 -17.59 9.12
N ARG A 83 0.07 -17.26 7.83
CA ARG A 83 -0.54 -18.07 6.76
C ARG A 83 0.16 -19.41 6.49
N THR A 84 1.34 -19.64 7.05
CA THR A 84 2.06 -20.92 6.94
C THR A 84 1.68 -21.95 8.00
N LYS A 85 0.85 -21.60 9.00
CA LYS A 85 0.27 -22.62 9.89
C LYS A 85 -1.06 -23.11 9.32
N LYS A 86 -0.99 -23.88 8.24
CA LYS A 86 -2.07 -24.86 7.96
C LYS A 86 -2.13 -25.76 9.19
N THR A 87 -3.21 -25.64 9.97
CA THR A 87 -3.60 -26.64 10.94
C THR A 87 -3.63 -28.01 10.24
N PRO A 88 -2.85 -29.02 10.67
CA PRO A 88 -3.07 -30.36 10.19
C PRO A 88 -4.48 -30.76 10.64
N LYS A 89 -5.36 -31.08 9.68
CA LYS A 89 -6.63 -31.76 9.96
C LYS A 89 -6.28 -33.05 10.67
N THR A 90 -6.65 -33.15 11.95
CA THR A 90 -6.67 -34.43 12.67
C THR A 90 -7.80 -35.25 12.06
N GLU A 91 -7.44 -36.14 11.13
CA GLU A 91 -8.33 -37.20 10.66
C GLU A 91 -8.37 -38.28 11.75
N THR A 92 -9.35 -38.19 12.64
CA THR A 92 -9.63 -39.25 13.60
C THR A 92 -10.28 -40.43 12.87
N LYS A 93 -9.47 -41.41 12.48
CA LYS A 93 -9.98 -42.77 12.19
C LYS A 93 -10.28 -43.45 13.53
N VAL A 94 -11.55 -43.77 13.76
CA VAL A 94 -11.96 -44.78 14.75
C VAL A 94 -12.43 -46.00 13.98
N ASN A 95 -11.85 -47.13 14.39
CA ASN A 95 -12.00 -48.48 13.85
C ASN A 95 -13.22 -49.17 14.47
#